data_AF-A0A925MSJ3-F1
#
_entry.id   AF-A0A925MSJ3-F1
#
_cell.length_a   1.000
_cell.length_b   1.000
_cell.length_c   1.000
_cell.angle_alpha   90.00
_cell.angle_beta   90.00
_cell.angle_gamma   90.00
#
_symmetry.space_group_name_H-M   'P 1'
#
loop_
_entity.id
_entity.type
_entity.pdbx_description
1 polymer ?
#
loop_
_entity_poly.entity_id
_entity_poly.type
_entity_poly.pdbx_seq_one_letter_code
_entity_poly.pdbx_strand_id
1 'polypeptide(L)' 'MEEREHREEVVRSAQASLFLSGFEISPEEKAHARRFIEGEIQIEQFLRSGRPHHISAASAEHGGKTESGAQEPDNL' A
#
# COMPACT_ATOMS: atom_id res chain seq x y z
N MET A 1 -23.65 -10.60 -15.16
CA MET A 1 -22.93 -9.49 -14.53
C MET A 1 -22.16 -8.78 -15.63
N GLU A 2 -22.39 -7.48 -15.78
CA GLU A 2 -21.58 -6.64 -16.66
C GLU A 2 -20.21 -6.37 -16.00
N GLU A 3 -19.17 -6.09 -16.78
CA GLU A 3 -17.81 -5.95 -16.25
C GLU A 3 -17.69 -4.80 -15.24
N ARG A 4 -18.43 -3.71 -15.45
CA ARG A 4 -18.51 -2.60 -14.49
C ARG A 4 -19.05 -3.05 -13.13
N GLU A 5 -20.07 -3.90 -13.12
CA GLU A 5 -20.70 -4.44 -11.91
C GLU A 5 -19.72 -5.36 -11.15
N HIS A 6 -18.94 -6.16 -11.88
CA HIS A 6 -17.86 -6.96 -11.29
C HIS A 6 -16.77 -6.09 -10.65
N ARG A 7 -16.37 -5.00 -11.32
CA ARG A 7 -15.37 -4.05 -10.78
C ARG A 7 -15.88 -3.32 -9.53
N GLU A 8 -17.17 -2.96 -9.48
CA GLU A 8 -17.82 -2.39 -8.29
C GLU A 8 -17.81 -3.37 -7.10
N GLU A 9 -18.05 -4.66 -7.35
CA GLU A 9 -18.01 -5.70 -6.31
C GLU A 9 -16.60 -5.89 -5.73
N VAL A 10 -15.58 -5.92 -6.60
CA VAL A 10 -14.17 -6.02 -6.18
C VAL A 10 -13.78 -4.84 -5.28
N VAL A 11 -14.13 -3.61 -5.67
CA VAL A 11 -13.88 -2.41 -4.86
C VAL A 11 -14.61 -2.51 -3.53
N ARG A 12 -15.90 -2.88 -3.52
CA ARG A 12 -16.69 -3.01 -2.29
C ARG A 12 -16.07 -4.03 -1.33
N SER A 13 -15.63 -5.18 -1.85
CA SER A 13 -14.99 -6.23 -1.06
C SER A 13 -13.65 -5.76 -0.45
N ALA A 14 -12.81 -5.08 -1.25
CA ALA A 14 -11.55 -4.51 -0.75
C ALA A 14 -11.78 -3.47 0.36
N GLN A 15 -12.80 -2.62 0.20
CA GLN A 15 -13.14 -1.58 1.16
C GLN A 15 -13.81 -2.11 2.43
N ALA A 16 -14.59 -3.20 2.35
CA ALA A 16 -15.26 -3.80 3.50
C ALA A 16 -14.28 -4.16 4.61
N SER A 17 -13.09 -4.66 4.25
CA SER A 17 -12.01 -4.97 5.21
C SER A 17 -11.50 -3.74 5.98
N LEU A 18 -11.44 -2.57 5.31
CA LEU A 18 -11.01 -1.31 5.91
C LEU A 18 -12.07 -0.72 6.84
N PHE A 19 -13.34 -0.77 6.43
CA PHE A 19 -14.46 -0.32 7.26
C PHE A 19 -14.59 -1.14 8.54
N LEU A 20 -14.41 -2.47 8.47
CA LEU A 20 -14.38 -3.33 9.66
C LEU A 20 -13.25 -2.97 10.64
N SER A 21 -12.19 -2.36 10.14
CA SER A 21 -11.02 -1.93 10.91
C SER A 21 -11.11 -0.46 11.37
N GLY A 22 -12.21 0.25 11.06
CA GLY A 22 -12.43 1.64 11.45
C GLY A 22 -11.65 2.67 10.63
N PHE A 23 -11.06 2.29 9.49
CA PHE A 23 -10.32 3.21 8.62
C PHE A 23 -11.26 3.93 7.64
N GLU A 24 -11.02 5.22 7.45
CA GLU A 24 -11.68 6.00 6.41
C GLU A 24 -10.87 6.00 5.11
N ILE A 25 -11.57 5.93 3.98
CA ILE A 25 -10.96 5.95 2.66
C ILE A 25 -10.73 7.40 2.23
N SER A 26 -9.48 7.72 1.91
CA SER A 26 -9.09 9.05 1.44
C SER A 26 -9.77 9.40 0.09
N PRO A 27 -9.95 10.69 -0.22
CA PRO A 27 -10.47 11.12 -1.52
C PRO A 27 -9.64 10.62 -2.71
N GLU A 28 -8.32 10.50 -2.54
CA GLU A 28 -7.40 9.99 -3.57
C GLU A 28 -7.68 8.51 -3.89
N GLU A 29 -7.85 7.68 -2.86
CA GLU A 29 -8.20 6.27 -3.07
C GLU A 29 -9.60 6.08 -3.63
N LYS A 30 -10.55 6.98 -3.29
CA LYS A 30 -11.88 6.99 -3.94
C LYS A 30 -11.79 7.29 -5.43
N ALA A 31 -10.95 8.27 -5.83
CA ALA A 31 -10.72 8.60 -7.23
C ALA A 31 -10.02 7.45 -7.97
N HIS A 32 -9.07 6.78 -7.31
CA HIS A 32 -8.37 5.63 -7.87
C HIS A 32 -9.29 4.42 -8.07
N ALA A 33 -10.14 4.10 -7.09
CA ALA A 33 -11.17 3.08 -7.21
C ALA A 33 -12.17 3.38 -8.34
N ARG A 34 -12.53 4.66 -8.54
CA ARG A 34 -13.41 5.07 -9.63
C ARG A 34 -12.80 4.81 -11.01
N ARG A 35 -11.53 5.13 -11.21
CA ARG A 35 -10.80 4.81 -12.45
C ARG A 35 -10.81 3.32 -12.76
N PHE A 36 -10.70 2.47 -11.73
CA PHE A 36 -10.79 1.02 -11.91
C PHE A 36 -12.21 0.60 -12.32
N ILE A 37 -13.26 1.12 -11.67
CA ILE A 37 -14.66 0.83 -12.01
C ILE A 37 -15.00 1.26 -13.44
N GLU A 38 -14.52 2.43 -13.87
CA GLU A 38 -14.82 3.00 -15.18
C GLU A 38 -14.01 2.38 -16.34
N GLY A 39 -13.06 1.49 -16.06
CA GLY A 39 -12.25 0.86 -17.11
C GLY A 39 -10.96 1.59 -17.46
N GLU A 40 -10.68 2.73 -16.84
CA GLU A 40 -9.50 3.55 -17.14
C GLU A 40 -8.19 2.85 -16.72
N ILE A 41 -8.25 2.03 -15.67
CA ILE A 41 -7.11 1.24 -15.17
C ILE A 41 -7.49 -0.23 -14.97
N GLN A 42 -6.49 -1.09 -15.06
CA GLN A 42 -6.62 -2.53 -14.84
C GLN A 42 -6.36 -2.90 -13.37
N ILE A 43 -6.74 -4.12 -12.99
CA ILE A 43 -6.64 -4.61 -11.61
C ILE A 43 -5.19 -4.55 -11.08
N GLU A 44 -4.18 -4.79 -11.91
CA GLU A 44 -2.78 -4.73 -11.49
C GLU A 44 -2.34 -3.30 -11.13
N GLN A 45 -2.95 -2.29 -11.76
CA GLN A 45 -2.70 -0.88 -11.44
C GLN A 45 -3.48 -0.48 -10.17
N PHE A 46 -4.72 -0.94 -10.05
CA PHE A 46 -5.54 -0.74 -8.85
C PHE A 46 -4.84 -1.30 -7.60
N LEU A 47 -4.29 -2.52 -7.67
CA LEU A 47 -3.58 -3.15 -6.55
C LEU A 47 -2.22 -2.51 -6.25
N ARG A 48 -1.63 -1.77 -7.20
CA ARG A 48 -0.30 -1.16 -7.04
C ARG A 48 -0.33 0.10 -6.15
N SER A 49 -1.46 0.79 -6.04
CA SER A 49 -1.59 1.95 -5.12
C SER A 49 -1.65 1.56 -3.65
N GLY A 50 -1.86 0.27 -3.34
CA GLY A 50 -1.79 -0.25 -1.97
C GLY A 50 -0.40 -0.18 -1.32
N ARG A 51 0.63 0.37 -2.01
CA ARG A 51 1.87 0.79 -1.35
C ARG A 51 1.60 2.10 -0.61
N PRO A 52 1.75 2.12 0.73
CA PRO A 52 1.45 3.30 1.53
C PRO A 52 2.45 4.41 1.20
N HIS A 53 2.07 5.33 0.31
CA HIS A 53 2.76 6.61 0.14
C HIS A 53 2.32 7.65 1.19
N HIS A 54 1.44 7.27 2.13
CA HIS A 54 0.88 8.16 3.16
C HIS A 54 1.02 7.62 4.59
N ILE A 55 1.66 6.47 4.82
CA ILE A 55 2.26 6.22 6.13
C ILE A 55 3.60 6.97 6.13
N SER A 56 3.52 8.28 6.31
CA SER A 56 4.67 9.01 6.83
C SER A 56 4.91 8.42 8.21
N ALA A 57 5.93 7.57 8.33
CA ALA A 57 6.60 7.40 9.61
C ALA A 57 7.02 8.80 10.03
N ALA A 58 6.28 9.41 10.95
CA ALA A 58 6.77 10.56 11.66
C ALA A 58 8.14 10.16 12.22
N SER A 59 9.17 10.83 11.71
CA SER A 59 10.48 11.00 12.36
C SER A 59 11.01 9.79 13.12
N ALA A 60 11.72 8.90 12.43
CA ALA A 60 12.81 8.16 13.03
C ALA A 60 14.06 8.34 12.15
N GLU A 61 14.42 9.60 11.96
CA GLU A 61 15.81 9.99 11.81
C GLU A 61 16.53 9.56 13.08
N HIS A 62 17.28 8.44 13.03
CA HIS A 62 18.52 8.22 13.77
C HIS A 62 19.24 6.97 13.25
N GLY A 63 20.36 7.21 12.56
CA GLY A 63 21.56 6.39 12.73
C GLY A 63 21.65 5.11 11.91
N GLY A 64 22.03 5.26 10.63
CA GLY A 64 22.81 4.21 9.99
C GLY A 64 24.15 4.03 10.71
N LYS A 65 24.56 2.77 10.91
CA LYS A 65 25.94 2.26 10.96
C LYS A 65 25.88 0.73 11.14
N THR A 66 25.71 0.04 10.03
CA THR A 66 26.10 -1.36 9.92
C THR A 66 27.58 -1.42 9.61
N GLU A 67 28.41 -1.61 10.63
CA GLU A 67 29.80 -2.07 10.47
C GLU A 67 30.26 -2.77 11.75
N SER A 68 29.89 -4.05 11.90
CA SER A 68 30.65 -4.95 12.78
C SER A 68 31.57 -5.76 11.89
N GLY A 69 32.64 -5.10 11.44
CA GLY A 69 33.78 -5.72 10.76
C GLY A 69 34.58 -6.56 11.75
N ALA A 70 35.06 -7.70 11.27
CA ALA A 70 35.70 -8.77 12.01
C ALA A 70 36.91 -8.32 12.84
N GLN A 71 36.99 -8.81 14.08
CA GLN A 71 38.20 -8.78 14.89
C GLN A 71 39.09 -9.96 14.47
N GLU A 72 40.27 -9.67 13.92
CA GLU A 72 41.31 -10.65 13.65
C GLU A 72 41.83 -11.26 14.97
N PRO A 73 42.11 -12.57 15.05
CA PRO A 73 42.90 -13.12 16.15
C PRO A 73 44.39 -12.85 15.90
N ASP A 74 44.98 -12.04 16.77
CA ASP A 74 46.41 -11.78 16.89
C ASP A 74 47.16 -13.11 17.16
N ASN A 75 48.14 -13.42 16.31
CA ASN A 75 48.97 -14.60 16.41
C ASN A 75 50.27 -14.22 17.14
N LEU A 76 50.45 -14.69 18.38
CA LEU A 76 51.71 -14.64 19.12
C LEU A 76 52.13 -16.02 19.60
#